data_AF-A0A1C7F998-F1
#
_entry.id   AF-A0A1C7F998-F1
#
_cell.length_a   1.000
_cell.length_b   1.000
_cell.length_c   1.000
_cell.angle_alpha   90.00
_cell.angle_beta   90.00
_cell.angle_gamma   90.00
#
_symmetry.space_group_name_H-M   'P 1'
#
loop_
_entity.id
_entity.type
_entity.pdbx_description
1 polymer ?
#
loop_
_entity_poly.entity_id
_entity_poly.type
_entity_poly.pdbx_seq_one_letter_code
_entity_poly.pdbx_strand_id
1 'polypeptide(L)'
;MNRLKTFLHLLKSSPTDSMALSRLEQLNAMIESHPDSASAYYQRGILLAGDYMLPAQVHGRSEQNDVPQAIDDFNTAIDLDPSLVDAYYQLANLYFALSIDDRTAQELLEKALNLAPNNIDCLLLYADLICCEGVNAYAIEILDRVISEDPSAKHFFYKARTLMDNGEIAWNADNFVQGGNLFQAAIEIFQQVTLMEDNDLYFPEAQEYINHCQNVLSSHVCH
;
A
#
# COMPACT_ATOMS: atom_id res chain seq x y z
N MET A 1 -10.01 11.92 18.84
CA MET A 1 -10.53 11.58 17.50
C MET A 1 -9.57 12.20 16.48
N ASN A 2 -8.86 11.36 15.71
CA ASN A 2 -7.63 11.75 14.99
C ASN A 2 -7.97 12.67 13.81
N ARG A 3 -7.52 13.95 13.83
CA ARG A 3 -7.82 14.95 12.78
C ARG A 3 -7.37 14.48 11.40
N LEU A 4 -6.34 13.62 11.35
CA LEU A 4 -5.84 12.99 10.14
C LEU A 4 -6.87 12.03 9.51
N LYS A 5 -7.52 11.19 10.32
CA LYS A 5 -8.57 10.27 9.85
C LYS A 5 -9.78 11.02 9.29
N THR A 6 -10.15 12.14 9.93
CA THR A 6 -11.21 13.02 9.41
C THR A 6 -10.81 13.66 8.08
N PHE A 7 -9.55 14.07 7.94
CA PHE A 7 -9.01 14.66 6.70
C PHE A 7 -8.98 13.65 5.54
N LEU A 8 -8.48 12.44 5.77
CA LEU A 8 -8.49 11.37 4.77
C LEU A 8 -9.91 10.95 4.39
N HIS A 9 -10.85 10.96 5.33
CA HIS A 9 -12.26 10.70 5.05
C HIS A 9 -12.90 11.80 4.19
N LEU A 10 -12.55 13.07 4.41
CA LEU A 10 -13.04 14.21 3.64
C LEU A 10 -12.56 14.19 2.17
N LEU A 11 -11.29 13.82 1.94
CA LEU A 11 -10.77 13.57 0.57
C LEU A 11 -11.57 12.49 -0.15
N LYS A 12 -11.98 11.44 0.59
CA LYS A 12 -12.78 10.33 0.06
C LYS A 12 -14.24 10.70 -0.23
N SER A 13 -14.83 11.64 0.52
CA SER A 13 -16.28 11.87 0.52
C SER A 13 -16.78 13.00 -0.39
N SER A 14 -15.94 13.93 -0.82
CA SER A 14 -16.40 15.07 -1.64
C SER A 14 -15.26 15.74 -2.44
N PRO A 15 -14.94 15.24 -3.65
CA PRO A 15 -13.96 15.84 -4.56
C PRO A 15 -14.56 17.05 -5.30
N THR A 16 -15.43 17.84 -4.67
CA THR A 16 -15.85 19.10 -5.31
C THR A 16 -14.65 20.04 -5.26
N ASP A 17 -14.06 20.36 -6.42
CA ASP A 17 -12.91 21.25 -6.61
C ASP A 17 -12.90 22.46 -5.65
N SER A 18 -14.07 23.06 -5.39
CA SER A 18 -14.20 24.22 -4.50
C SER A 18 -13.75 23.97 -3.05
N MET A 19 -14.00 22.79 -2.47
CA MET A 19 -13.58 22.48 -1.09
C MET A 19 -12.08 22.17 -1.03
N ALA A 20 -11.56 21.41 -2.00
CA ALA A 20 -10.12 21.12 -2.12
C ALA A 20 -9.31 22.40 -2.35
N LEU A 21 -9.73 23.28 -3.27
CA LEU A 21 -9.13 24.59 -3.52
C LEU A 21 -9.14 25.46 -2.24
N SER A 22 -10.27 25.55 -1.55
CA SER A 22 -10.37 26.32 -0.30
C SER A 22 -9.43 25.80 0.79
N ARG A 23 -9.15 24.49 0.78
CA ARG A 23 -8.25 23.86 1.74
C ARG A 23 -6.79 24.09 1.37
N LEU A 24 -6.46 24.04 0.08
CA LEU A 24 -5.13 24.35 -0.43
C LEU A 24 -4.75 25.80 -0.10
N GLU A 25 -5.67 26.75 -0.29
CA GLU A 25 -5.48 28.16 0.08
C GLU A 25 -5.19 28.33 1.58
N GLN A 26 -5.92 27.62 2.45
CA GLN A 26 -5.68 27.64 3.89
C GLN A 26 -4.30 27.08 4.26
N LEU A 27 -3.89 25.98 3.64
CA LEU A 27 -2.59 25.36 3.90
C LEU A 27 -1.45 26.25 3.41
N ASN A 28 -1.61 26.92 2.25
CA ASN A 28 -0.66 27.90 1.76
C ASN A 28 -0.51 29.07 2.75
N ALA A 29 -1.62 29.66 3.21
CA ALA A 29 -1.57 30.75 4.20
C ALA A 29 -0.96 30.29 5.54
N MET A 30 -1.20 29.05 5.95
CA MET A 30 -0.59 28.48 7.15
C MET A 30 0.92 28.32 7.00
N ILE A 31 1.40 27.87 5.83
CA ILE A 31 2.83 27.72 5.55
C ILE A 31 3.51 29.09 5.45
N GLU A 32 2.85 30.09 4.85
CA GLU A 32 3.38 31.46 4.80
C GLU A 32 3.53 32.09 6.19
N SER A 33 2.58 31.83 7.09
CA SER A 33 2.61 32.35 8.46
C SER A 33 3.46 31.52 9.42
N HIS A 34 3.59 30.22 9.16
CA HIS A 34 4.29 29.23 9.99
C HIS A 34 5.09 28.26 9.11
N PRO A 35 6.25 28.71 8.56
CA PRO A 35 7.05 27.92 7.63
C PRO A 35 7.77 26.72 8.29
N ASP A 36 7.68 26.60 9.61
CA ASP A 36 8.19 25.49 10.41
C ASP A 36 7.14 24.42 10.73
N SER A 37 5.91 24.57 10.20
CA SER A 37 4.82 23.61 10.45
C SER A 37 4.92 22.37 9.57
N ALA A 38 5.64 21.34 10.03
CA ALA A 38 5.71 20.02 9.38
C ALA A 38 4.30 19.47 9.02
N SER A 39 3.34 19.65 9.93
CA SER A 39 1.97 19.19 9.73
C SER A 39 1.21 19.89 8.59
N ALA A 40 1.55 21.15 8.30
CA ALA A 40 0.93 21.90 7.20
C ALA A 40 1.46 21.43 5.84
N TYR A 41 2.79 21.25 5.75
CA TYR A 41 3.43 20.63 4.58
C TYR A 41 2.91 19.22 4.35
N TYR A 42 2.86 18.37 5.37
CA TYR A 42 2.34 17.01 5.26
C TYR A 42 0.88 16.97 4.73
N GLN A 43 0.00 17.82 5.27
CA GLN A 43 -1.40 17.89 4.81
C GLN A 43 -1.53 18.41 3.38
N ARG A 44 -0.68 19.36 2.99
CA ARG A 44 -0.67 19.91 1.62
C ARG A 44 -0.12 18.87 0.64
N GLY A 45 0.91 18.13 1.01
CA GLY A 45 1.45 17.00 0.24
C GLY A 45 0.39 15.95 -0.06
N ILE A 46 -0.41 15.53 0.95
CA ILE A 46 -1.52 14.60 0.72
C ILE A 46 -2.54 15.18 -0.26
N LEU A 47 -2.91 16.45 -0.09
CA LEU A 47 -3.92 17.10 -0.93
C LEU A 47 -3.46 17.19 -2.40
N LEU A 48 -2.19 17.53 -2.62
CA LEU A 48 -1.59 17.68 -3.95
C LEU A 48 -1.33 16.32 -4.63
N ALA A 49 -1.01 15.29 -3.87
CA ALA A 49 -0.90 13.93 -4.39
C ALA A 49 -2.26 13.34 -4.78
N GLY A 50 -3.35 13.81 -4.16
CA GLY A 50 -4.71 13.48 -4.56
C GLY A 50 -4.98 11.97 -4.62
N ASP A 51 -5.51 11.51 -5.76
CA ASP A 51 -5.92 10.10 -5.95
C ASP A 51 -4.78 9.09 -5.79
N TYR A 52 -3.51 9.49 -5.90
CA TYR A 52 -2.35 8.62 -5.69
C TYR A 52 -2.16 8.21 -4.22
N MET A 53 -2.87 8.85 -3.29
CA MET A 53 -2.89 8.51 -1.87
C MET A 53 -3.96 7.46 -1.53
N LEU A 54 -4.75 7.03 -2.50
CA LEU A 54 -5.76 5.99 -2.33
C LEU A 54 -5.17 4.60 -2.69
N PRO A 55 -5.73 3.51 -2.14
CA PRO A 55 -5.31 2.16 -2.51
C PRO A 55 -5.39 1.93 -4.01
N ALA A 56 -4.47 1.12 -4.55
CA ALA A 56 -4.29 0.96 -5.99
C ALA A 56 -5.54 0.54 -6.78
N GLN A 57 -6.48 -0.09 -6.10
CA GLN A 57 -7.77 -0.57 -6.59
C GLN A 57 -8.78 0.56 -6.92
N VAL A 58 -8.49 1.82 -6.57
CA VAL A 58 -9.43 2.96 -6.69
C VAL A 58 -8.89 4.11 -7.55
N HIS A 59 -7.79 3.92 -8.27
CA HIS A 59 -7.20 5.00 -9.07
C HIS A 59 -8.12 5.46 -10.23
N GLY A 60 -8.80 6.59 -10.04
CA GLY A 60 -9.23 7.47 -11.14
C GLY A 60 -8.14 8.53 -11.33
N ARG A 61 -7.70 8.79 -12.58
CA ARG A 61 -6.74 9.87 -12.83
C ARG A 61 -7.48 11.20 -12.85
N SER A 62 -7.39 11.98 -11.78
CA SER A 62 -7.74 13.40 -11.83
C SER A 62 -6.59 14.22 -12.40
N GLU A 63 -6.89 15.18 -13.29
CA GLU A 63 -5.91 16.08 -13.93
C GLU A 63 -5.39 17.19 -12.98
N GLN A 64 -5.74 17.15 -11.69
CA GLN A 64 -5.45 18.23 -10.73
C GLN A 64 -4.31 17.95 -9.74
N ASN A 65 -3.63 16.80 -9.84
CA ASN A 65 -2.58 16.41 -8.90
C ASN A 65 -1.23 17.08 -9.26
N ASP A 66 -0.61 17.77 -8.30
CA ASP A 66 0.76 18.28 -8.42
C ASP A 66 1.72 17.38 -7.64
N VAL A 67 2.09 16.27 -8.28
CA VAL A 67 2.99 15.27 -7.70
C VAL A 67 4.36 15.85 -7.33
N PRO A 68 5.04 16.65 -8.19
CA PRO A 68 6.31 17.28 -7.81
C PRO A 68 6.20 18.11 -6.53
N GLN A 69 5.18 18.96 -6.43
CA GLN A 69 5.00 19.77 -5.22
C GLN A 69 4.63 18.92 -4.00
N ALA A 70 3.88 17.83 -4.18
CA ALA A 70 3.59 16.89 -3.10
C ALA A 70 4.86 16.24 -2.53
N ILE A 71 5.79 15.83 -3.39
CA ILE A 71 7.09 15.27 -3.00
C ILE A 71 7.90 16.31 -2.19
N ASP A 72 7.97 17.55 -2.69
CA ASP A 72 8.68 18.64 -1.99
C ASP A 72 8.07 18.92 -0.61
N ASP A 73 6.73 18.88 -0.50
CA ASP A 73 6.02 19.05 0.76
C ASP A 73 6.29 17.92 1.75
N PHE A 74 6.30 16.67 1.29
CA PHE A 74 6.65 15.55 2.16
C PHE A 74 8.10 15.61 2.63
N ASN A 75 9.04 15.95 1.75
CA ASN A 75 10.44 16.16 2.12
C ASN A 75 10.58 17.28 3.16
N THR A 76 9.89 18.41 2.95
CA THR A 76 9.91 19.52 3.92
C THR A 76 9.30 19.10 5.26
N ALA A 77 8.20 18.33 5.25
CA ALA A 77 7.61 17.79 6.47
C ALA A 77 8.57 16.87 7.23
N ILE A 78 9.31 16.03 6.52
CA ILE A 78 10.35 15.14 7.07
C ILE A 78 11.53 15.94 7.64
N ASP A 79 11.97 16.99 6.95
CA ASP A 79 13.08 17.83 7.41
C ASP A 79 12.71 18.60 8.70
N LEU A 80 11.45 19.04 8.80
CA LEU A 80 10.92 19.75 9.97
C LEU A 80 10.60 18.80 11.13
N ASP A 81 10.11 17.60 10.85
CA ASP A 81 9.86 16.54 11.83
C ASP A 81 10.37 15.17 11.33
N PRO A 82 11.64 14.83 11.61
CA PRO A 82 12.23 13.55 11.23
C PRO A 82 11.61 12.33 11.92
N SER A 83 10.69 12.52 12.88
CA SER A 83 9.98 11.44 13.55
C SER A 83 8.59 11.16 12.95
N LEU A 84 8.19 11.93 11.94
CA LEU A 84 6.87 11.83 11.30
C LEU A 84 6.80 10.62 10.36
N VAL A 85 6.56 9.45 10.95
CA VAL A 85 6.42 8.15 10.23
C VAL A 85 5.44 8.24 9.05
N ASP A 86 4.31 8.91 9.26
CA ASP A 86 3.28 9.03 8.23
C ASP A 86 3.77 9.79 6.99
N ALA A 87 4.72 10.73 7.11
CA ALA A 87 5.29 11.43 5.96
C ALA A 87 6.23 10.54 5.16
N TYR A 88 7.07 9.74 5.83
CA TYR A 88 7.89 8.73 5.16
C TYR A 88 7.03 7.71 4.41
N TYR A 89 5.96 7.21 5.04
CA TYR A 89 5.02 6.28 4.43
C TYR A 89 4.36 6.86 3.19
N GLN A 90 3.77 8.06 3.26
CA GLN A 90 3.07 8.65 2.13
C GLN A 90 4.03 8.98 0.98
N LEU A 91 5.24 9.44 1.29
CA LEU A 91 6.25 9.67 0.27
C LEU A 91 6.66 8.37 -0.41
N ALA A 92 6.95 7.32 0.35
CA ALA A 92 7.29 6.01 -0.21
C ALA A 92 6.17 5.45 -1.10
N ASN A 93 4.91 5.57 -0.64
CA ASN A 93 3.74 5.14 -1.39
C ASN A 93 3.66 5.88 -2.73
N LEU A 94 3.93 7.19 -2.74
CA LEU A 94 3.91 7.99 -3.95
C LEU A 94 5.02 7.59 -4.93
N TYR A 95 6.25 7.34 -4.44
CA TYR A 95 7.35 6.86 -5.27
C TYR A 95 7.04 5.49 -5.90
N PHE A 96 6.45 4.57 -5.13
CA PHE A 96 6.10 3.23 -5.59
C PHE A 96 4.92 3.22 -6.56
N ALA A 97 3.81 3.88 -6.20
CA ALA A 97 2.57 3.91 -7.00
C ALA A 97 2.78 4.56 -8.38
N LEU A 98 3.74 5.49 -8.47
CA LEU A 98 4.10 6.16 -9.72
C LEU A 98 5.32 5.54 -10.43
N SER A 99 5.89 4.47 -9.86
CA SER A 99 7.10 3.82 -10.36
C SER A 99 8.23 4.80 -10.64
N ILE A 100 8.39 5.81 -9.78
CA ILE A 100 9.42 6.86 -9.93
C ILE A 100 10.79 6.27 -9.58
N ASP A 101 10.89 5.65 -8.41
CA ASP A 101 12.11 5.02 -7.92
C ASP A 101 11.80 4.09 -6.74
N ASP A 102 11.76 2.78 -7.00
CA ASP A 102 11.47 1.73 -6.01
C ASP A 102 12.52 1.69 -4.90
N ARG A 103 13.78 2.03 -5.21
CA ARG A 103 14.85 2.07 -4.21
C ARG A 103 14.61 3.21 -3.22
N THR A 104 14.23 4.38 -3.71
CA THR A 104 13.88 5.51 -2.82
C THR A 104 12.68 5.14 -1.96
N ALA A 105 11.64 4.49 -2.52
CA ALA A 105 10.51 4.00 -1.74
C ALA A 105 10.94 3.03 -0.63
N GLN A 106 11.86 2.11 -0.92
CA GLN A 106 12.41 1.17 0.05
C GLN A 106 13.16 1.89 1.17
N GLU A 107 14.09 2.80 0.84
CA GLU A 107 14.88 3.53 1.84
C GLU A 107 13.99 4.38 2.77
N LEU A 108 12.89 4.94 2.25
CA LEU A 108 11.90 5.66 3.03
C LEU A 108 11.11 4.74 3.98
N LEU A 109 10.70 3.55 3.51
CA LEU A 109 10.00 2.57 4.34
C LEU A 109 10.90 2.00 5.44
N GLU A 110 12.17 1.73 5.13
CA GLU A 110 13.14 1.30 6.13
C GLU A 110 13.31 2.35 7.24
N LYS A 111 13.37 3.64 6.88
CA LYS A 111 13.37 4.74 7.88
C LYS A 111 12.08 4.76 8.70
N ALA A 112 10.92 4.65 8.05
CA ALA A 112 9.62 4.63 8.72
C ALA A 112 9.50 3.47 9.72
N LEU A 113 9.95 2.27 9.32
CA LEU A 113 9.92 1.06 10.15
C LEU A 113 10.99 1.08 11.25
N ASN A 114 12.12 1.77 11.07
CA ASN A 114 13.07 2.00 12.16
C ASN A 114 12.47 2.88 13.27
N LEU A 115 11.61 3.85 12.91
CA LEU A 115 10.91 4.71 13.85
C LEU A 115 9.69 4.01 14.49
N ALA A 116 8.94 3.23 13.70
CA ALA A 116 7.77 2.50 14.13
C ALA A 116 7.75 1.06 13.56
N PRO A 117 8.42 0.10 14.22
CA PRO A 117 8.63 -1.25 13.69
C PRO A 117 7.38 -2.09 13.42
N ASN A 118 6.26 -1.72 14.04
CA ASN A 118 4.98 -2.41 13.94
C ASN A 118 3.91 -1.55 13.25
N ASN A 119 4.30 -0.51 12.52
CA ASN A 119 3.34 0.27 11.73
C ASN A 119 2.81 -0.61 10.58
N ILE A 120 1.53 -1.00 10.67
CA ILE A 120 0.89 -1.93 9.73
C ILE A 120 0.93 -1.38 8.30
N ASP A 121 0.61 -0.10 8.09
CA ASP A 121 0.57 0.50 6.76
C ASP A 121 1.97 0.48 6.10
N CYS A 122 3.03 0.77 6.86
CA CYS A 122 4.41 0.66 6.39
C CYS A 122 4.81 -0.79 6.09
N LEU A 123 4.46 -1.73 6.97
CA LEU A 123 4.77 -3.15 6.77
C LEU A 123 4.07 -3.70 5.52
N LEU A 124 2.81 -3.34 5.30
CA LEU A 124 2.06 -3.77 4.12
C LEU A 124 2.67 -3.23 2.83
N LEU A 125 2.96 -1.92 2.78
CA LEU A 125 3.59 -1.31 1.61
C LEU A 125 4.99 -1.85 1.36
N TYR A 126 5.75 -2.13 2.42
CA TYR A 126 7.08 -2.71 2.29
C TYR A 126 7.03 -4.15 1.79
N ALA A 127 6.08 -4.96 2.26
CA ALA A 127 5.86 -6.31 1.74
C ALA A 127 5.50 -6.27 0.23
N ASP A 128 4.63 -5.34 -0.19
CA ASP A 128 4.25 -5.18 -1.60
C ASP A 128 5.45 -4.79 -2.48
N LEU A 129 6.25 -3.81 -2.03
CA LEU A 129 7.43 -3.34 -2.73
C LEU A 129 8.46 -4.46 -2.98
N ILE A 130 8.78 -5.24 -1.95
CA ILE A 130 9.81 -6.28 -2.06
C ILE A 130 9.32 -7.56 -2.78
N CYS A 131 7.99 -7.74 -2.93
CA CYS A 131 7.44 -8.81 -3.77
C CYS A 131 7.76 -8.59 -5.25
N CYS A 132 7.85 -7.34 -5.69
CA CYS A 132 8.19 -7.00 -7.08
C CYS A 132 9.61 -7.46 -7.48
N GLU A 133 10.48 -7.78 -6.51
CA GLU A 133 11.88 -8.17 -6.76
C GLU A 133 12.10 -9.69 -6.93
N GLY A 134 11.07 -10.54 -6.74
CA GLY A 134 11.16 -11.99 -6.93
C GLY A 134 10.46 -12.82 -5.83
N VAL A 135 10.78 -14.12 -5.76
CA VAL A 135 10.25 -15.02 -4.70
C VAL A 135 10.73 -14.55 -3.34
N ASN A 136 9.87 -13.81 -2.63
CA ASN A 136 10.27 -13.12 -1.41
C ASN A 136 9.65 -13.77 -0.16
N ALA A 137 10.42 -14.63 0.51
CA ALA A 137 10.01 -15.24 1.78
C ALA A 137 9.87 -14.20 2.90
N TYR A 138 10.66 -13.12 2.86
CA TYR A 138 10.63 -12.07 3.87
C TYR A 138 9.34 -11.25 3.80
N ALA A 139 8.75 -11.06 2.61
CA ALA A 139 7.43 -10.46 2.47
C ALA A 139 6.34 -11.27 3.21
N ILE A 140 6.40 -12.60 3.13
CA ILE A 140 5.47 -13.49 3.82
C ILE A 140 5.63 -13.36 5.33
N GLU A 141 6.88 -13.30 5.84
CA GLU A 141 7.16 -13.09 7.27
C GLU A 141 6.64 -11.73 7.78
N ILE A 142 6.77 -10.68 6.98
CA ILE A 142 6.19 -9.36 7.29
C ILE A 142 4.66 -9.46 7.38
N LEU A 143 4.01 -10.13 6.42
CA LEU A 143 2.56 -10.30 6.42
C LEU A 143 2.07 -11.18 7.57
N ASP A 144 2.85 -12.18 8.00
CA ASP A 144 2.58 -12.97 9.19
C ASP A 144 2.57 -12.10 10.45
N ARG A 145 3.52 -11.16 10.57
CA ARG A 145 3.53 -10.17 11.67
C ARG A 145 2.28 -9.29 11.61
N VAL A 146 1.92 -8.78 10.43
CA VAL A 146 0.71 -7.95 10.27
C VAL A 146 -0.54 -8.71 10.68
N ILE A 147 -0.71 -9.95 10.21
CA ILE A 147 -1.87 -10.80 10.56
C ILE A 147 -1.91 -11.09 12.06
N SER A 148 -0.76 -11.25 12.71
CA SER A 148 -0.72 -11.51 14.16
C SER A 148 -1.22 -10.33 15.00
N GLU A 149 -1.04 -9.10 14.50
CA GLU A 149 -1.46 -7.87 15.18
C GLU A 149 -2.91 -7.48 14.81
N ASP A 150 -3.28 -7.62 13.54
CA ASP A 150 -4.61 -7.27 13.02
C ASP A 150 -5.10 -8.34 12.02
N PRO A 151 -5.76 -9.41 12.51
CA PRO A 151 -6.32 -10.43 11.63
C PRO A 151 -7.56 -9.88 10.91
N SER A 152 -7.43 -9.59 9.61
CA SER A 152 -8.52 -9.08 8.75
C SER A 152 -8.52 -9.76 7.39
N ALA A 153 -9.67 -9.79 6.71
CA ALA A 153 -9.78 -10.34 5.37
C ALA A 153 -8.77 -9.70 4.42
N LYS A 154 -8.55 -8.39 4.55
CA LYS A 154 -7.52 -7.64 3.80
C LYS A 154 -6.12 -8.22 3.98
N HIS A 155 -5.69 -8.45 5.21
CA HIS A 155 -4.32 -8.87 5.50
C HIS A 155 -4.06 -10.32 5.08
N PHE A 156 -5.03 -11.20 5.30
CA PHE A 156 -4.98 -12.57 4.77
C PHE A 156 -4.97 -12.57 3.23
N PHE A 157 -5.77 -11.71 2.59
CA PHE A 157 -5.82 -11.58 1.14
C PHE A 157 -4.47 -11.13 0.56
N TYR A 158 -3.81 -10.14 1.17
CA TYR A 158 -2.48 -9.71 0.74
C TYR A 158 -1.44 -10.81 0.87
N LYS A 159 -1.47 -11.61 1.95
CA LYS A 159 -0.58 -12.79 2.08
C LYS A 159 -0.84 -13.84 1.00
N ALA A 160 -2.11 -14.14 0.73
CA ALA A 160 -2.48 -15.11 -0.31
C ALA A 160 -2.02 -14.65 -1.70
N ARG A 161 -2.18 -13.37 -2.02
CA ARG A 161 -1.69 -12.77 -3.27
C ARG A 161 -0.17 -12.90 -3.39
N THR A 162 0.58 -12.53 -2.35
CA THR A 162 2.06 -12.69 -2.33
C THR A 162 2.48 -14.14 -2.54
N LEU A 163 1.79 -15.11 -1.92
CA LEU A 163 2.07 -16.53 -2.12
C LEU A 163 1.79 -16.96 -3.56
N MET A 164 0.69 -16.50 -4.14
CA MET A 164 0.34 -16.77 -5.53
C MET A 164 1.41 -16.20 -6.49
N ASP A 165 1.79 -14.93 -6.33
CA ASP A 165 2.80 -14.27 -7.16
C ASP A 165 4.17 -14.97 -7.07
N ASN A 166 4.60 -15.31 -5.85
CA ASN A 166 5.79 -16.12 -5.62
C ASN A 166 5.67 -17.51 -6.29
N GLY A 167 4.47 -18.08 -6.26
CA GLY A 167 4.14 -19.34 -6.93
C GLY A 167 4.30 -19.26 -8.43
N GLU A 168 3.78 -18.20 -9.06
CA GLU A 168 3.93 -17.92 -10.49
C GLU A 168 5.38 -17.74 -10.89
N ILE A 169 6.14 -16.94 -10.13
CA ILE A 169 7.56 -16.73 -10.41
C ILE A 169 8.34 -18.05 -10.34
N ALA A 170 8.11 -18.86 -9.30
CA ALA A 170 8.75 -20.17 -9.17
C ALA A 170 8.33 -21.13 -10.29
N TRP A 171 7.06 -21.12 -10.66
CA TRP A 171 6.52 -21.96 -11.73
C TRP A 171 7.10 -21.59 -13.10
N ASN A 172 7.21 -20.30 -13.41
CA ASN A 172 7.82 -19.79 -14.64
C ASN A 172 9.33 -20.05 -14.71
N ALA A 173 9.97 -20.34 -13.58
CA ALA A 173 11.36 -20.77 -13.48
C ALA A 173 11.53 -22.30 -13.49
N ASP A 174 10.51 -23.05 -13.93
CA ASP A 174 10.46 -24.52 -13.96
C ASP A 174 10.60 -25.19 -12.57
N ASN A 175 10.42 -24.43 -11.49
CA ASN A 175 10.42 -24.95 -10.12
C ASN A 175 9.00 -25.32 -9.68
N PHE A 176 8.40 -26.28 -10.38
CA PHE A 176 6.99 -26.67 -10.23
C PHE A 176 6.64 -27.17 -8.82
N VAL A 177 7.58 -27.80 -8.12
CA VAL A 177 7.34 -28.27 -6.73
C VAL A 177 7.18 -27.08 -5.80
N GLN A 178 8.08 -26.10 -5.87
CA GLN A 178 7.96 -24.89 -5.05
C GLN A 178 6.75 -24.06 -5.46
N GLY A 179 6.57 -23.82 -6.76
CA GLY A 179 5.43 -23.07 -7.28
C GLY A 179 4.09 -23.72 -6.89
N GLY A 180 3.99 -25.04 -7.02
CA GLY A 180 2.78 -25.77 -6.66
C GLY A 180 2.44 -25.71 -5.17
N ASN A 181 3.45 -25.83 -4.30
CA ASN A 181 3.25 -25.66 -2.86
C ASN A 181 2.79 -24.24 -2.50
N LEU A 182 3.33 -23.22 -3.18
CA LEU A 182 2.95 -21.83 -2.99
C LEU A 182 1.52 -21.55 -3.46
N PHE A 183 1.12 -22.07 -4.63
CA PHE A 183 -0.26 -22.01 -5.11
C PHE A 183 -1.24 -22.69 -4.16
N GLN A 184 -0.89 -23.87 -3.63
CA GLN A 184 -1.74 -24.58 -2.69
C GLN A 184 -1.93 -23.78 -1.39
N ALA A 185 -0.84 -23.21 -0.85
CA ALA A 185 -0.91 -22.33 0.31
C ALA A 185 -1.74 -21.07 0.04
N ALA A 186 -1.63 -20.46 -1.16
CA ALA A 186 -2.44 -19.32 -1.55
C ALA A 186 -3.94 -19.67 -1.60
N ILE A 187 -4.31 -20.80 -2.20
CA ILE A 187 -5.70 -21.30 -2.24
C ILE A 187 -6.28 -21.44 -0.83
N GLU A 188 -5.54 -22.07 0.08
CA GLU A 188 -5.99 -22.28 1.46
C GLU A 188 -6.29 -20.96 2.17
N ILE A 189 -5.43 -19.95 1.98
CA ILE A 189 -5.65 -18.64 2.59
C ILE A 189 -6.79 -17.87 1.90
N PHE A 190 -6.91 -17.90 0.57
CA PHE A 190 -8.07 -17.30 -0.10
C PHE A 190 -9.39 -17.95 0.34
N GLN A 191 -9.40 -19.26 0.58
CA GLN A 191 -10.56 -19.95 1.16
C GLN A 191 -10.86 -19.42 2.57
N GLN A 192 -9.85 -19.18 3.40
CA GLN A 192 -10.04 -18.53 4.70
C GLN A 192 -10.67 -17.14 4.55
N VAL A 193 -10.15 -16.30 3.64
CA VAL A 193 -10.69 -14.95 3.35
C VAL A 193 -12.18 -15.02 3.01
N THR A 194 -12.59 -15.97 2.17
CA THR A 194 -14.00 -16.12 1.76
C THR A 194 -14.95 -16.52 2.90
N LEU A 195 -14.42 -16.92 4.05
CA LEU A 195 -15.16 -17.26 5.27
C LEU A 195 -15.15 -16.14 6.34
N MET A 196 -14.36 -15.09 6.15
CA MET A 196 -14.25 -13.97 7.11
C MET A 196 -15.44 -13.01 7.02
N GLU A 197 -15.80 -12.36 8.14
CA GLU A 197 -16.95 -11.45 8.20
C GLU A 197 -16.74 -10.13 7.46
N ASP A 198 -15.49 -9.67 7.33
CA ASP A 198 -15.10 -8.39 6.72
C ASP A 198 -14.64 -8.54 5.26
N ASN A 199 -15.12 -9.57 4.55
CA ASN A 199 -14.60 -9.96 3.25
C ASN A 199 -15.31 -9.35 2.03
N ASP A 200 -16.32 -8.50 2.21
CA ASP A 200 -17.16 -8.00 1.11
C ASP A 200 -16.36 -7.46 -0.09
N LEU A 201 -15.26 -6.76 0.19
CA LEU A 201 -14.37 -6.20 -0.84
C LEU A 201 -13.51 -7.27 -1.54
N TYR A 202 -13.09 -8.31 -0.80
CA TYR A 202 -12.08 -9.28 -1.23
C TYR A 202 -12.67 -10.60 -1.73
N PHE A 203 -13.93 -10.90 -1.41
CA PHE A 203 -14.58 -12.17 -1.73
C PHE A 203 -14.58 -12.48 -3.24
N PRO A 204 -14.98 -11.55 -4.14
CA PRO A 204 -15.04 -11.86 -5.58
C PRO A 204 -13.66 -12.20 -6.16
N GLU A 205 -12.67 -11.41 -5.80
CA GLU A 205 -11.29 -11.54 -6.27
C GLU A 205 -10.63 -12.80 -5.70
N ALA A 206 -10.90 -13.13 -4.43
CA ALA A 206 -10.40 -14.36 -3.81
C ALA A 206 -10.91 -15.61 -4.55
N GLN A 207 -12.18 -15.62 -4.98
CA GLN A 207 -12.73 -16.73 -5.77
C GLN A 207 -12.07 -16.85 -7.15
N GLU A 208 -11.82 -15.72 -7.81
CA GLU A 208 -11.10 -15.70 -9.09
C GLU A 208 -9.68 -16.27 -8.95
N TYR A 209 -8.93 -15.84 -7.94
CA TYR A 209 -7.57 -16.32 -7.69
C TYR A 209 -7.50 -17.78 -7.25
N ILE A 210 -8.49 -18.28 -6.51
CA ILE A 210 -8.61 -19.72 -6.23
C ILE A 210 -8.73 -20.51 -7.54
N ASN A 211 -9.64 -20.10 -8.43
CA ASN A 211 -9.85 -20.78 -9.71
C ASN A 211 -8.60 -20.73 -10.59
N HIS A 212 -7.92 -19.57 -10.63
CA HIS A 212 -6.66 -19.41 -11.35
C HIS A 212 -5.59 -20.40 -10.86
N CYS A 213 -5.31 -20.42 -9.56
CA CYS A 213 -4.32 -21.33 -8.97
C CYS A 213 -4.66 -22.81 -9.24
N GLN A 214 -5.93 -23.19 -9.13
CA GLN A 214 -6.39 -24.55 -9.42
C GLN A 214 -6.19 -24.93 -10.90
N ASN A 215 -6.47 -24.00 -11.82
CA ASN A 215 -6.27 -24.22 -13.25
C ASN A 215 -4.79 -24.45 -13.57
N VAL A 216 -3.90 -23.62 -13.03
CA VAL A 216 -2.44 -23.78 -13.19
C VAL A 216 -2.00 -25.16 -12.71
N LEU A 217 -2.38 -25.56 -11.49
CA LEU A 217 -2.03 -26.87 -10.92
C LEU A 217 -2.58 -28.03 -11.75
N SER A 218 -3.83 -27.95 -12.22
CA SER A 218 -4.46 -29.02 -12.99
C SER A 218 -3.89 -29.20 -14.40
N SER A 219 -3.44 -28.11 -15.03
CA SER A 219 -2.88 -28.12 -16.39
C SER A 219 -1.55 -28.90 -16.50
N HIS A 220 -0.76 -28.94 -15.42
CA HIS A 220 0.54 -29.62 -15.40
C HIS A 220 0.45 -31.12 -15.15
N VAL A 221 -0.61 -31.60 -14.48
CA VAL A 221 -0.82 -33.04 -14.25
C VAL A 221 -1.13 -33.79 -15.57
N CYS A 222 -1.47 -33.08 -16.64
CA CYS A 222 -1.82 -33.63 -17.95
C CYS A 222 -0.65 -33.82 -18.94
N HIS A 223 0.59 -33.56 -18.53
CA HIS A 223 1.80 -33.73 -19.37
C HIS A 223 2.82 -34.66 -18.71
#